data_AF-A0AAV9MUU2-F1
#
_entry.id   AF-A0AAV9MUU2-F1
#
_cell.length_a   1.000
_cell.length_b   1.000
_cell.length_c   1.000
_cell.angle_alpha   90.00
_cell.angle_beta   90.00
_cell.angle_gamma   90.00
#
_symmetry.space_group_name_H-M   'P 1'
#
loop_
_entity.id
_entity.type
_entity.pdbx_description
1 polymer ?
#
loop_
_entity_poly.entity_id
_entity_poly.type
_entity_poly.pdbx_seq_one_letter_code
_entity_poly.pdbx_strand_id
1 'polypeptide(L)'
;MTQTSPSTPELLLTHLPPELLHTILTHLDLPDLLQTSRTCHLLRHLALDPFLHSTRLHTASLTLSHLLSHRASKSSISPPTSWIWMSRTNVLSRQISKSLIRIRLAHNLEHRPTSAELVERAILPRVCGASYDSPVAPGIIQTHQAVQRRSVRDRLARKLKRRPSVRSLVDLNIIPAECVSRTSTSTPGSTSTSGCGECCTVIVSPGLVATRRNVIRELLKDGLRAWVSGRGIQAQKRKADELEATERATVKNLVRRFAARKRAADAECDVVRRWQQQQQQKGRRSHGYGYGYGTLWGREAEIARQRDEERRARMVGDCASEGGQDQDCSTRKAGVDYWGVCAQPTRAHVLGLKTFWEGVIRASAPD
;
A
#
# COMPACT_ATOMS: atom_id res chain seq x y z
N MET A 1 -28.46 70.46 -92.36
CA MET A 1 -27.30 69.55 -92.27
C MET A 1 -27.63 68.45 -91.26
N THR A 2 -28.35 67.42 -91.68
CA THR A 2 -28.68 66.25 -90.86
C THR A 2 -27.72 65.13 -91.23
N GLN A 3 -26.75 64.87 -90.35
CA GLN A 3 -25.80 63.78 -90.49
C GLN A 3 -26.53 62.45 -90.23
N THR A 4 -26.52 61.56 -91.21
CA THR A 4 -26.92 60.15 -91.08
C THR A 4 -25.74 59.35 -90.54
N SER A 5 -25.84 58.86 -89.30
CA SER A 5 -24.88 57.93 -88.71
C SER A 5 -25.03 56.52 -89.32
N PRO A 6 -23.94 55.80 -89.59
CA PRO A 6 -23.99 54.43 -90.10
C PRO A 6 -24.54 53.48 -89.01
N SER A 7 -25.72 52.92 -89.25
CA SER A 7 -26.33 51.89 -88.40
C SER A 7 -25.47 50.62 -88.42
N THR A 8 -24.88 50.27 -87.28
CA THR A 8 -24.34 48.93 -87.03
C THR A 8 -25.42 47.89 -87.31
N PRO A 9 -25.14 46.79 -88.03
CA PRO A 9 -26.12 45.74 -88.24
C PRO A 9 -26.49 45.13 -86.88
N GLU A 10 -27.70 45.41 -86.41
CA GLU A 10 -28.25 44.72 -85.25
C GLU A 10 -28.36 43.24 -85.60
N LEU A 11 -27.48 42.42 -85.01
CA LEU A 11 -27.53 40.97 -85.14
C LEU A 11 -28.76 40.45 -84.40
N LEU A 12 -29.91 40.51 -85.06
CA LEU A 12 -31.15 39.95 -84.53
C LEU A 12 -31.00 38.42 -84.43
N LEU A 13 -31.51 37.84 -83.35
CA LEU A 13 -31.48 36.39 -83.08
C LEU A 13 -32.11 35.57 -84.22
N THR A 14 -33.01 36.17 -85.00
CA THR A 14 -33.64 35.57 -86.18
C THR A 14 -32.73 35.43 -87.40
N HIS A 15 -31.58 36.11 -87.41
CA HIS A 15 -30.56 35.99 -88.46
C HIS A 15 -29.53 34.90 -88.15
N LEU A 16 -29.58 34.28 -86.96
CA LEU A 16 -28.69 33.18 -86.63
C LEU A 16 -29.09 31.92 -87.44
N PRO A 17 -28.10 31.15 -87.91
CA PRO A 17 -28.35 29.83 -88.48
C PRO A 17 -29.14 28.93 -87.50
N PRO A 18 -30.08 28.11 -88.00
CA PRO A 18 -30.95 27.27 -87.17
C PRO A 18 -30.18 26.25 -86.32
N GLU A 19 -28.95 25.90 -86.70
CA GLU A 19 -28.06 25.00 -85.95
C GLU A 19 -27.59 25.65 -84.65
N LEU A 20 -27.26 26.95 -84.70
CA LEU A 20 -26.85 27.70 -83.51
C LEU A 20 -28.04 27.94 -82.58
N LEU A 21 -29.22 28.23 -83.15
CA LEU A 21 -30.45 28.32 -82.37
C LEU A 21 -30.78 27.00 -81.69
N HIS A 22 -30.67 25.87 -82.39
CA HIS A 22 -30.85 24.55 -81.78
C HIS A 22 -29.90 24.31 -80.59
N THR A 23 -28.63 24.70 -80.73
CA THR A 23 -27.63 24.57 -79.66
C THR A 23 -27.95 25.45 -78.45
N ILE A 24 -28.53 26.64 -78.66
CA ILE A 24 -28.96 27.50 -77.54
C ILE A 24 -30.19 26.89 -76.86
N LEU A 25 -31.16 26.42 -77.64
CA LEU A 25 -32.42 25.89 -77.12
C LEU A 25 -32.25 24.53 -76.40
N THR A 26 -31.19 23.76 -76.68
CA THR A 26 -30.89 22.51 -75.94
C THR A 26 -30.51 22.78 -74.48
N HIS A 27 -29.91 23.94 -74.19
CA HIS A 27 -29.48 24.35 -72.85
C HIS A 27 -30.54 25.10 -72.05
N LEU A 28 -31.67 25.47 -72.66
CA LEU A 28 -32.77 26.11 -71.94
C LEU A 28 -33.59 25.08 -71.14
N ASP A 29 -34.08 25.51 -69.97
CA ASP A 29 -35.01 24.73 -69.18
C ASP A 29 -36.39 24.63 -69.88
N LEU A 30 -37.18 23.61 -69.52
CA LEU A 30 -38.55 23.43 -70.05
C LEU A 30 -39.45 24.69 -69.99
N PRO A 31 -39.53 25.43 -68.87
CA PRO A 31 -40.30 26.68 -68.83
C PRO A 31 -39.74 27.75 -69.78
N ASP A 32 -38.42 27.89 -69.87
CA ASP A 32 -37.79 28.92 -70.69
C ASP A 32 -37.97 28.62 -72.18
N LEU A 33 -37.84 27.35 -72.56
CA LEU A 33 -38.11 26.89 -73.93
C LEU A 33 -39.57 27.18 -74.35
N LEU A 34 -40.52 27.01 -73.42
CA LEU A 34 -41.92 27.35 -73.67
C LEU A 34 -42.08 28.86 -73.89
N GLN A 35 -41.42 29.70 -73.10
CA GLN A 35 -41.47 31.15 -73.29
C GLN A 35 -40.83 31.58 -74.62
N THR A 36 -39.68 31.02 -74.99
CA THR A 36 -39.04 31.32 -76.28
C THR A 36 -39.87 30.86 -77.48
N SER A 37 -40.65 29.78 -77.33
CA SER A 37 -41.56 29.32 -78.40
C SER A 37 -42.74 30.27 -78.64
N ARG A 38 -43.06 31.15 -77.68
CA ARG A 38 -44.18 32.10 -77.78
C ARG A 38 -43.78 33.43 -78.41
N THR A 39 -42.49 33.74 -78.49
CA THR A 39 -42.01 35.04 -78.98
C THR A 39 -41.89 35.09 -80.51
N CYS A 40 -41.64 33.95 -81.18
CA CYS A 40 -41.44 33.90 -82.63
C CYS A 40 -41.89 32.56 -83.23
N HIS A 41 -42.45 32.57 -84.44
CA HIS A 41 -42.82 31.36 -85.17
C HIS A 41 -41.64 30.46 -85.52
N LEU A 42 -40.48 31.04 -85.83
CA LEU A 42 -39.25 30.30 -86.10
C LEU A 42 -38.78 29.55 -84.85
N LEU A 43 -38.73 30.23 -83.71
CA LEU A 43 -38.39 29.61 -82.43
C LEU A 43 -39.43 28.58 -81.99
N ARG A 44 -40.72 28.79 -82.30
CA ARG A 44 -41.77 27.79 -82.08
C ARG A 44 -41.53 26.53 -82.88
N HIS A 45 -41.15 26.65 -84.14
CA HIS A 45 -40.85 25.50 -84.99
C HIS A 45 -39.63 24.73 -84.50
N LEU A 46 -38.54 25.43 -84.17
CA LEU A 46 -37.32 24.82 -83.63
C LEU A 46 -37.53 24.21 -82.23
N ALA A 47 -38.34 24.84 -81.38
CA ALA A 47 -38.66 24.32 -80.05
C ALA A 47 -39.53 23.06 -80.08
N LEU A 48 -40.27 22.83 -81.17
CA LEU A 48 -41.08 21.63 -81.42
C LEU A 48 -40.32 20.56 -82.24
N ASP A 49 -39.06 20.81 -82.59
CA ASP A 49 -38.27 19.88 -83.39
C ASP A 49 -37.99 18.59 -82.58
N PRO A 50 -38.32 17.40 -83.12
CA PRO A 50 -37.98 16.13 -82.48
C PRO A 50 -36.48 15.95 -82.23
N PHE A 51 -35.61 16.55 -83.04
CA PHE A 51 -34.16 16.45 -82.89
C PHE A 51 -33.67 17.13 -81.61
N LEU A 52 -34.20 18.30 -81.29
CA LEU A 52 -33.92 19.02 -80.04
C LEU A 52 -34.30 18.15 -78.84
N HIS A 53 -35.51 17.59 -78.85
CA HIS A 53 -36.00 16.76 -77.74
C HIS A 53 -35.20 15.46 -77.58
N SER A 54 -34.82 14.81 -78.68
CA SER A 54 -33.96 13.62 -78.67
C SER A 54 -32.59 13.93 -78.07
N THR A 55 -31.98 15.06 -78.47
CA THR A 55 -30.67 15.50 -77.96
C THR A 55 -30.72 15.83 -76.48
N ARG A 56 -31.78 16.52 -76.01
CA ARG A 56 -31.98 16.80 -74.58
C ARG A 56 -32.21 15.54 -73.78
N LEU A 57 -32.99 14.59 -74.30
CA LEU A 57 -33.22 13.31 -73.64
C LEU A 57 -31.92 12.49 -73.55
N HIS A 58 -31.12 12.46 -74.61
CA HIS A 58 -29.82 11.79 -74.60
C HIS A 58 -28.85 12.43 -73.60
N THR A 59 -28.77 13.77 -73.59
CA THR A 59 -27.91 14.51 -72.65
C THR A 59 -28.37 14.31 -71.20
N ALA A 60 -29.67 14.35 -70.94
CA ALA A 60 -30.24 14.11 -69.63
C ALA A 60 -29.98 12.67 -69.16
N SER A 61 -30.10 11.67 -70.04
CA SER A 61 -29.85 10.28 -69.70
C SER A 61 -28.36 10.03 -69.39
N LEU A 62 -27.44 10.62 -70.15
CA LEU A 62 -26.00 10.60 -69.86
C LEU A 62 -25.65 11.32 -68.57
N THR A 63 -26.24 12.49 -68.32
CA THR A 63 -25.98 13.25 -67.09
C THR A 63 -26.51 12.50 -65.88
N LEU A 64 -27.71 11.93 -65.96
CA LEU A 64 -28.28 11.14 -64.88
C LEU A 64 -27.48 9.87 -64.61
N SER A 65 -27.03 9.15 -65.64
CA SER A 65 -26.21 7.94 -65.44
C SER A 65 -24.90 8.27 -64.73
N HIS A 66 -24.24 9.36 -65.12
CA HIS A 66 -23.05 9.86 -64.45
C HIS A 66 -23.32 10.28 -62.99
N LEU A 67 -24.33 11.12 -62.73
CA LEU A 67 -24.63 11.63 -61.38
C LEU A 67 -25.13 10.53 -60.43
N LEU A 68 -25.89 9.55 -60.93
CA LEU A 68 -26.35 8.42 -60.13
C LEU A 68 -25.18 7.52 -59.70
N SER A 69 -24.14 7.37 -60.52
CA SER A 69 -22.94 6.60 -60.16
C SER A 69 -22.09 7.28 -59.08
N HIS A 70 -22.09 8.61 -59.02
CA HIS A 70 -21.36 9.39 -58.01
C HIS A 70 -22.15 9.64 -56.73
N ARG A 71 -23.38 9.12 -56.63
CA ARG A 71 -24.25 9.33 -55.48
C ARG A 71 -23.64 8.70 -54.23
N ALA A 72 -23.61 9.46 -53.13
CA ALA A 72 -23.25 8.93 -51.82
C ALA A 72 -24.17 7.76 -51.42
N SER A 73 -23.56 6.70 -50.89
CA SER A 73 -24.30 5.54 -50.41
C SER A 73 -25.25 5.93 -49.27
N LYS A 74 -26.36 5.19 -49.12
CA LYS A 74 -27.35 5.44 -48.08
C LYS A 74 -26.73 5.44 -46.68
N SER A 75 -25.76 4.57 -46.42
CA SER A 75 -25.04 4.47 -45.15
C SER A 75 -24.15 5.67 -44.84
N SER A 76 -23.66 6.39 -45.86
CA SER A 76 -22.87 7.62 -45.68
C SER A 76 -23.73 8.82 -45.30
N ILE A 77 -24.98 8.86 -45.78
CA ILE A 77 -25.91 9.98 -45.54
C ILE A 77 -26.83 9.76 -44.33
N SER A 78 -26.82 8.55 -43.75
CA SER A 78 -27.64 8.17 -42.60
C SER A 78 -26.82 8.06 -41.31
N PRO A 79 -27.46 8.10 -40.12
CA PRO A 79 -26.76 7.90 -38.86
C PRO A 79 -26.00 6.57 -38.84
N PRO A 80 -24.80 6.49 -38.21
CA PRO A 80 -24.19 7.49 -37.33
C PRO A 80 -23.29 8.52 -38.01
N THR A 81 -23.00 8.37 -39.30
CA THR A 81 -22.02 9.19 -40.04
C THR A 81 -22.55 10.58 -40.35
N SER A 82 -23.81 10.70 -40.77
CA SER A 82 -24.45 11.99 -40.97
C SER A 82 -25.96 11.94 -40.72
N TRP A 83 -26.57 13.11 -40.59
CA TRP A 83 -27.99 13.26 -40.24
C TRP A 83 -28.81 13.81 -41.40
N ILE A 84 -28.34 13.61 -42.64
CA ILE A 84 -28.96 14.14 -43.86
C ILE A 84 -30.21 13.33 -44.21
N TRP A 85 -30.11 12.00 -44.17
CA TRP A 85 -31.23 11.10 -44.37
C TRP A 85 -31.62 10.39 -43.07
N MET A 86 -32.89 10.51 -42.69
CA MET A 86 -33.44 9.88 -41.51
C MET A 86 -34.60 8.96 -41.90
N SER A 87 -34.55 7.71 -41.45
CA SER A 87 -35.71 6.83 -41.51
C SER A 87 -36.80 7.28 -40.52
N ARG A 88 -38.03 6.79 -40.70
CA ARG A 88 -39.11 6.98 -39.73
C ARG A 88 -38.71 6.54 -38.32
N THR A 89 -37.95 5.45 -38.22
CA THR A 89 -37.42 4.95 -36.94
C THR A 89 -36.40 5.91 -36.32
N ASN A 90 -35.51 6.51 -37.11
CA ASN A 90 -34.54 7.50 -36.63
C ASN A 90 -35.22 8.78 -36.13
N VAL A 91 -36.27 9.22 -36.81
CA VAL A 91 -37.06 10.39 -36.38
C VAL A 91 -37.75 10.12 -35.04
N LEU A 92 -38.42 8.97 -34.91
CA LEU A 92 -39.07 8.56 -33.66
C LEU A 92 -38.06 8.38 -32.53
N SER A 93 -36.94 7.71 -32.81
CA SER A 93 -35.83 7.54 -31.86
C SER A 93 -35.36 8.89 -31.33
N ARG A 94 -35.13 9.88 -32.21
CA ARG A 94 -34.72 11.23 -31.82
C ARG A 94 -35.77 11.95 -30.97
N GLN A 95 -37.06 11.77 -31.27
CA GLN A 95 -38.14 12.35 -30.47
C GLN A 95 -38.14 11.77 -29.05
N ILE A 96 -37.98 10.45 -28.93
CA ILE A 96 -37.86 9.77 -27.64
C ILE A 96 -36.58 10.20 -26.92
N SER A 97 -35.43 10.27 -27.60
CA SER A 97 -34.20 10.76 -27.00
C SER A 97 -34.35 12.19 -26.46
N LYS A 98 -35.03 13.06 -27.21
CA LYS A 98 -35.32 14.44 -26.77
C LYS A 98 -36.26 14.46 -25.56
N SER A 99 -37.31 13.63 -25.52
CA SER A 99 -38.21 13.58 -24.37
C SER A 99 -37.48 13.06 -23.13
N LEU A 100 -36.66 12.02 -23.25
CA LEU A 100 -35.84 11.50 -22.17
C LEU A 100 -34.82 12.52 -21.67
N ILE A 101 -34.15 13.25 -22.57
CA ILE A 101 -33.24 14.34 -22.19
C ILE A 101 -34.00 15.44 -21.45
N ARG A 102 -35.19 15.83 -21.91
CA ARG A 102 -36.02 16.84 -21.23
C ARG A 102 -36.40 16.40 -19.81
N ILE A 103 -36.86 15.17 -19.65
CA ILE A 103 -37.22 14.61 -18.33
C ILE A 103 -35.99 14.59 -17.42
N ARG A 104 -34.84 14.08 -17.91
CA ARG A 104 -33.59 14.07 -17.16
C ARG A 104 -33.15 15.47 -16.76
N LEU A 105 -33.20 16.43 -17.67
CA LEU A 105 -32.82 17.81 -17.38
C LEU A 105 -33.77 18.45 -16.37
N ALA A 106 -35.09 18.25 -16.49
CA ALA A 106 -36.06 18.74 -15.52
C ALA A 106 -35.73 18.24 -14.10
N HIS A 107 -35.53 16.92 -13.96
CA HIS A 107 -35.14 16.31 -12.69
C HIS A 107 -33.79 16.85 -12.15
N ASN A 108 -32.78 17.02 -13.01
CA ASN A 108 -31.49 17.56 -12.58
C ASN A 108 -31.55 19.06 -12.22
N LEU A 109 -32.46 19.81 -12.83
CA LEU A 109 -32.67 21.23 -12.52
C LEU A 109 -33.40 21.41 -11.18
N GLU A 110 -34.33 20.51 -10.84
CA GLU A 110 -34.97 20.46 -9.52
C GLU A 110 -33.95 20.19 -8.40
N HIS A 111 -33.01 19.27 -8.63
CA HIS A 111 -31.96 18.92 -7.68
C HIS A 111 -30.68 19.74 -7.85
N ARG A 112 -30.77 20.91 -8.48
CA ARG A 112 -29.58 21.71 -8.78
C ARG A 112 -29.01 22.29 -7.48
N PRO A 113 -27.78 21.92 -7.07
CA PRO A 113 -27.17 22.47 -5.87
C PRO A 113 -26.93 23.97 -6.02
N THR A 114 -27.06 24.68 -4.90
CA THR A 114 -26.76 26.11 -4.84
C THR A 114 -25.25 26.36 -4.99
N SER A 115 -24.86 27.56 -5.45
CA SER A 115 -23.43 27.94 -5.53
C SER A 115 -22.74 27.86 -4.17
N ALA A 116 -23.46 28.17 -3.08
CA ALA A 116 -22.96 28.08 -1.72
C ALA A 116 -22.61 26.63 -1.33
N GLU A 117 -23.47 25.67 -1.63
CA GLU A 117 -23.18 24.24 -1.41
C GLU A 117 -21.99 23.75 -2.24
N LEU A 118 -21.83 24.24 -3.47
CA LEU A 118 -20.68 23.89 -4.31
C LEU A 118 -19.37 24.46 -3.73
N VAL A 119 -19.43 25.62 -3.08
CA VAL A 119 -18.30 26.21 -2.35
C VAL A 119 -17.98 25.42 -1.08
N GLU A 120 -19.00 24.99 -0.33
CA GLU A 120 -18.84 24.17 0.87
C GLU A 120 -18.17 22.83 0.53
N ARG A 121 -18.59 22.20 -0.57
CA ARG A 121 -17.98 20.97 -1.11
C ARG A 121 -16.63 21.19 -1.79
N ALA A 122 -16.10 22.42 -1.78
CA ALA A 122 -14.85 22.81 -2.42
C ALA A 122 -14.78 22.52 -3.94
N ILE A 123 -15.92 22.40 -4.61
CA ILE A 123 -16.02 22.28 -6.06
C ILE A 123 -15.81 23.66 -6.69
N LEU A 124 -16.48 24.67 -6.12
CA LEU A 124 -16.27 26.07 -6.49
C LEU A 124 -15.35 26.78 -5.49
N PRO A 125 -14.53 27.73 -5.95
CA PRO A 125 -13.78 28.62 -5.07
C PRO A 125 -14.70 29.46 -4.19
N ARG A 126 -14.26 29.77 -2.97
CA ARG A 126 -15.01 30.64 -2.04
C ARG A 126 -15.37 32.01 -2.60
N VAL A 127 -14.59 32.52 -3.56
CA VAL A 127 -14.87 33.80 -4.23
C VAL A 127 -16.14 33.77 -5.07
N CYS A 128 -16.64 32.58 -5.45
CA CYS A 128 -17.81 32.39 -6.30
C CYS A 128 -19.12 32.19 -5.52
N GLY A 129 -19.13 32.44 -4.19
CA GLY A 129 -20.23 32.04 -3.31
C GLY A 129 -21.57 32.74 -3.57
N ALA A 130 -21.56 33.99 -4.03
CA ALA A 130 -22.77 34.75 -4.35
C ALA A 130 -23.12 34.59 -5.84
N SER A 131 -24.34 34.17 -6.14
CA SER A 131 -24.75 33.76 -7.49
C SER A 131 -24.78 34.88 -8.54
N TYR A 132 -24.57 36.14 -8.15
CA TYR A 132 -24.36 37.28 -9.06
C TYR A 132 -23.36 38.34 -8.56
N ASP A 133 -23.02 38.36 -7.27
CA ASP A 133 -22.12 39.36 -6.66
C ASP A 133 -20.70 38.81 -6.41
N SER A 134 -20.27 37.83 -7.19
CA SER A 134 -18.87 37.38 -7.11
C SER A 134 -17.96 38.58 -7.44
N PRO A 135 -17.04 38.97 -6.54
CA PRO A 135 -16.13 40.09 -6.79
C PRO A 135 -15.14 39.81 -7.93
N VAL A 136 -15.10 38.57 -8.44
CA VAL A 136 -14.19 38.12 -9.49
C VAL A 136 -14.98 37.49 -10.62
N ALA A 137 -14.77 37.98 -11.84
CA ALA A 137 -15.36 37.43 -13.05
C ALA A 137 -14.82 36.01 -13.36
N PRO A 138 -15.63 35.10 -13.97
CA PRO A 138 -15.23 33.73 -14.24
C PRO A 138 -13.89 33.57 -14.97
N GLY A 139 -13.61 34.46 -15.94
CA GLY A 139 -12.37 34.44 -16.72
C GLY A 139 -11.09 34.75 -15.92
N ILE A 140 -11.21 35.31 -14.72
CA ILE A 140 -10.07 35.76 -13.90
C ILE A 140 -9.89 34.87 -12.65
N ILE A 141 -10.83 33.98 -12.35
CA ILE A 141 -10.77 33.12 -11.14
C ILE A 141 -9.44 32.37 -11.05
N GLN A 142 -8.99 31.76 -12.14
CA GLN A 142 -7.77 30.95 -12.16
C GLN A 142 -6.52 31.79 -11.90
N THR A 143 -6.42 32.98 -12.53
CA THR A 143 -5.28 33.88 -12.34
C THR A 143 -5.28 34.46 -10.92
N HIS A 144 -6.45 34.88 -10.44
CA HIS A 144 -6.62 35.34 -9.06
C HIS A 144 -6.18 34.28 -8.04
N GLN A 145 -6.60 33.02 -8.19
CA GLN A 145 -6.16 31.92 -7.31
C GLN A 145 -4.67 31.62 -7.42
N ALA A 146 -4.08 31.69 -8.61
CA ALA A 146 -2.65 31.50 -8.78
C ALA A 146 -1.86 32.58 -8.04
N VAL A 147 -2.30 33.84 -8.14
CA VAL A 147 -1.72 34.97 -7.42
C VAL A 147 -1.90 34.80 -5.91
N GLN A 148 -3.08 34.40 -5.44
CA GLN A 148 -3.31 34.13 -4.02
C GLN A 148 -2.40 33.03 -3.47
N ARG A 149 -2.29 31.89 -4.19
CA ARG A 149 -1.38 30.80 -3.80
C ARG A 149 0.08 31.25 -3.75
N ARG A 150 0.53 32.03 -4.74
CA ARG A 150 1.87 32.61 -4.76
C ARG A 150 2.10 33.55 -3.57
N SER A 151 1.16 34.44 -3.29
CA SER A 151 1.22 35.37 -2.15
C SER A 151 1.30 34.63 -0.81
N VAL A 152 0.47 33.60 -0.60
CA VAL A 152 0.50 32.77 0.61
C VAL A 152 1.84 32.04 0.73
N ARG A 153 2.33 31.45 -0.36
CA ARG A 153 3.64 30.79 -0.40
C ARG A 153 4.77 31.76 -0.05
N ASP A 154 4.78 32.96 -0.62
CA ASP A 154 5.84 33.95 -0.40
C ASP A 154 5.77 34.52 1.03
N ARG A 155 4.56 34.70 1.59
CA ARG A 155 4.36 35.07 3.01
C ARG A 155 4.82 33.95 3.94
N LEU A 156 4.50 32.70 3.65
CA LEU A 156 4.93 31.55 4.42
C LEU A 156 6.46 31.41 4.36
N ALA A 157 7.07 31.56 3.18
CA ALA A 157 8.52 31.52 3.02
C ALA A 157 9.22 32.58 3.90
N ARG A 158 8.69 33.81 3.95
CA ARG A 158 9.19 34.85 4.87
C ARG A 158 9.02 34.48 6.34
N LYS A 159 7.87 33.90 6.73
CA LYS A 159 7.64 33.43 8.10
C LYS A 159 8.60 32.29 8.48
N LEU A 160 8.85 31.36 7.57
CA LEU A 160 9.78 30.24 7.78
C LEU A 160 11.23 30.69 7.84
N LYS A 161 11.64 31.73 7.11
CA LYS A 161 12.98 32.34 7.26
C LYS A 161 13.22 32.92 8.66
N ARG A 162 12.16 33.40 9.32
CA ARG A 162 12.19 33.90 10.69
C ARG A 162 11.88 32.82 11.73
N ARG A 163 11.91 31.54 11.34
CA ARG A 163 11.63 30.44 12.26
C ARG A 163 12.68 30.44 13.37
N PRO A 164 12.27 30.54 14.65
CA PRO A 164 13.19 30.40 15.77
C PRO A 164 13.92 29.05 15.70
N SER A 165 15.19 29.05 16.02
CA SER A 165 15.95 27.80 16.14
C SER A 165 15.37 26.94 17.25
N VAL A 166 15.60 25.63 17.20
CA VAL A 166 15.11 24.71 18.24
C VAL A 166 15.69 25.07 19.61
N ARG A 167 16.94 25.57 19.66
CA ARG A 167 17.56 26.07 20.90
C ARG A 167 16.78 27.24 21.50
N SER A 168 16.41 28.22 20.67
CA SER A 168 15.56 29.34 21.12
C SER A 168 14.21 28.87 21.68
N LEU A 169 13.63 27.79 21.16
CA LEU A 169 12.39 27.22 21.70
C LEU A 169 12.60 26.49 23.05
N VAL A 170 13.79 25.93 23.28
CA VAL A 170 14.18 25.37 24.59
C VAL A 170 14.41 26.49 25.61
N ASP A 171 15.09 27.56 25.20
CA ASP A 171 15.34 28.73 26.06
C ASP A 171 14.04 29.41 26.48
N LEU A 172 13.02 29.41 25.59
CA LEU A 172 11.67 29.87 25.87
C LEU A 172 10.80 28.84 26.63
N ASN A 173 11.37 27.69 27.04
CA ASN A 173 10.69 26.61 27.75
C ASN A 173 9.44 26.05 27.05
N ILE A 174 9.39 26.12 25.71
CA ILE A 174 8.28 25.56 24.90
C ILE A 174 8.54 24.08 24.62
N ILE A 175 9.81 23.69 24.48
CA ILE A 175 10.25 22.32 24.20
C ILE A 175 11.26 21.91 25.29
N PRO A 176 11.19 20.67 25.80
CA PRO A 176 12.18 20.19 26.78
C PRO A 176 13.59 20.14 26.17
N ALA A 177 14.60 20.45 26.97
CA ALA A 177 16.00 20.44 26.56
C ALA A 177 16.47 19.07 26.01
N GLU A 178 15.84 17.98 26.45
CA GLU A 178 16.09 16.61 25.97
C GLU A 178 15.83 16.42 24.45
N CYS A 179 15.07 17.32 23.82
CA CYS A 179 14.84 17.29 22.37
C CYS A 179 16.05 17.78 21.55
N VAL A 180 17.00 18.48 22.18
CA VAL A 180 18.24 18.96 21.56
C VAL A 180 19.41 18.23 22.19
N SER A 181 19.64 16.99 21.79
CA SER A 181 20.79 16.23 22.29
C SER A 181 22.08 16.78 21.70
N ARG A 182 22.99 17.25 22.56
CA ARG A 182 24.41 17.42 22.19
C ARG A 182 25.01 16.03 22.11
N THR A 183 25.43 15.61 20.92
CA THR A 183 26.33 14.47 20.76
C THR A 183 27.71 14.88 21.30
N SER A 184 27.88 14.81 22.63
CA SER A 184 29.17 15.00 23.29
C SER A 184 30.00 13.71 23.25
N THR A 185 30.23 13.19 22.04
CA THR A 185 31.19 12.12 21.79
C THR A 185 32.15 12.57 20.68
N SER A 186 32.78 13.73 20.89
CA SER A 186 34.06 14.02 20.26
C SER A 186 35.14 13.35 21.11
N THR A 187 35.53 12.14 20.73
CA THR A 187 36.81 11.56 21.16
C THR A 187 37.92 12.49 20.64
N PRO A 188 38.81 13.05 21.50
CA PRO A 188 39.92 13.86 21.03
C PRO A 188 40.98 12.91 20.45
N GLY A 189 41.01 12.70 19.12
CA GLY A 189 42.01 11.82 18.53
C GLY A 189 42.03 11.64 17.02
N SER A 190 41.04 12.07 16.26
CA SER A 190 41.05 11.92 14.79
C SER A 190 41.46 13.22 14.10
N THR A 191 42.76 13.39 13.88
CA THR A 191 43.29 14.29 12.86
C THR A 191 43.01 13.68 11.48
N SER A 192 41.83 13.93 10.93
CA SER A 192 41.60 13.77 9.50
C SER A 192 40.88 15.00 8.97
N THR A 193 41.66 15.76 8.23
CA THR A 193 41.35 17.00 7.55
C THR A 193 40.17 16.87 6.59
N SER A 194 39.41 17.97 6.51
CA SER A 194 38.39 18.30 5.51
C SER A 194 36.95 17.84 5.80
N GLY A 195 36.15 18.81 6.24
CA GLY A 195 35.01 19.15 5.38
C GLY A 195 33.59 18.90 5.89
N CYS A 196 33.27 19.17 7.16
CA CYS A 196 32.04 19.88 7.56
C CYS A 196 31.98 20.05 9.09
N GLY A 197 32.46 21.21 9.58
CA GLY A 197 32.36 21.60 10.99
C GLY A 197 30.95 22.04 11.39
N GLU A 198 29.94 21.24 11.05
CA GLU A 198 28.57 21.44 11.50
C GLU A 198 28.18 20.25 12.36
N CYS A 199 28.39 20.42 13.66
CA CYS A 199 27.91 19.53 14.72
C CYS A 199 26.43 19.16 14.47
N CYS A 200 26.20 17.96 13.95
CA CYS A 200 24.87 17.40 13.73
C CYS A 200 24.15 17.25 15.08
N THR A 201 23.44 18.29 15.50
CA THR A 201 22.49 18.21 16.61
C THR A 201 21.38 17.26 16.20
N VAL A 202 21.34 16.08 16.81
CA VAL A 202 20.25 15.14 16.58
C VAL A 202 19.01 15.69 17.28
N ILE A 203 18.09 16.24 16.48
CA ILE A 203 16.81 16.75 16.97
C ILE A 203 15.88 15.55 17.14
N VAL A 204 15.54 15.23 18.39
CA VAL A 204 14.58 14.17 18.71
C VAL A 204 13.17 14.77 18.74
N SER A 205 12.21 14.13 18.08
CA SER A 205 10.83 14.63 18.08
C SER A 205 10.24 14.63 19.51
N PRO A 206 9.48 15.67 19.90
CA PRO A 206 8.87 15.72 21.24
C PRO A 206 7.98 14.52 21.55
N GLY A 207 7.32 13.95 20.53
CA GLY A 207 6.52 12.73 20.67
C GLY A 207 7.35 11.52 21.09
N LEU A 208 8.56 11.37 20.57
CA LEU A 208 9.46 10.27 20.95
C LEU A 208 10.03 10.44 22.37
N VAL A 209 10.27 11.69 22.79
CA VAL A 209 10.68 11.98 24.18
C VAL A 209 9.54 11.63 25.14
N ALA A 210 8.29 11.97 24.78
CA ALA A 210 7.12 11.60 25.58
C ALA A 210 6.95 10.08 25.67
N THR A 211 7.10 9.33 24.58
CA THR A 211 7.02 7.86 24.61
C THR A 211 8.15 7.25 25.44
N ARG A 212 9.38 7.73 25.31
CA ARG A 212 10.52 7.29 26.15
C ARG A 212 10.21 7.50 27.63
N ARG A 213 9.70 8.68 28.02
CA ARG A 213 9.31 8.95 29.42
C ARG A 213 8.20 8.02 29.88
N ASN A 214 7.24 7.67 29.02
CA ASN A 214 6.19 6.70 29.36
C ASN A 214 6.75 5.30 29.58
N VAL A 215 7.62 4.85 28.69
CA VAL A 215 8.29 3.55 28.83
C VAL A 215 9.11 3.50 30.12
N ILE A 216 9.88 4.55 30.43
CA ILE A 216 10.64 4.62 31.70
C ILE A 216 9.69 4.56 32.90
N ARG A 217 8.56 5.28 32.87
CA ARG A 217 7.55 5.22 33.93
C ARG A 217 6.94 3.82 34.09
N GLU A 218 6.63 3.14 32.99
CA GLU A 218 6.11 1.77 33.05
C GLU A 218 7.17 0.76 33.49
N LEU A 219 8.41 0.88 33.03
CA LEU A 219 9.52 0.04 33.50
C LEU A 219 9.77 0.23 34.99
N LEU A 220 9.66 1.46 35.51
CA LEU A 220 9.74 1.71 36.95
C LEU A 220 8.58 1.05 37.71
N LYS A 221 7.36 1.12 37.16
CA LYS A 221 6.20 0.43 37.76
C LYS A 221 6.35 -1.08 37.71
N ASP A 222 6.86 -1.64 36.62
CA ASP A 222 7.11 -3.07 36.45
C ASP A 222 8.20 -3.56 37.39
N GLY A 223 9.29 -2.80 37.53
CA GLY A 223 10.32 -3.06 38.53
C GLY A 223 9.77 -3.05 39.95
N LEU A 224 8.89 -2.09 40.27
CA LEU A 224 8.22 -2.02 41.57
C LEU A 224 7.28 -3.21 41.80
N ARG A 225 6.47 -3.58 40.79
CA ARG A 225 5.60 -4.76 40.82
C ARG A 225 6.40 -6.04 41.07
N ALA A 226 7.47 -6.24 40.30
CA ALA A 226 8.36 -7.40 40.44
C ALA A 226 9.03 -7.45 41.82
N TRP A 227 9.47 -6.30 42.35
CA TRP A 227 10.05 -6.21 43.69
C TRP A 227 9.03 -6.55 44.78
N VAL A 228 7.79 -6.04 44.69
CA VAL A 228 6.72 -6.35 45.64
C VAL A 228 6.35 -7.84 45.58
N SER A 229 6.17 -8.40 44.37
CA SER A 229 5.92 -9.83 44.18
C SER A 229 7.06 -10.68 44.71
N GLY A 230 8.31 -10.28 44.48
CA GLY A 230 9.50 -10.96 45.02
C GLY A 230 9.53 -10.96 46.55
N ARG A 231 9.21 -9.83 47.19
CA ARG A 231 9.06 -9.79 48.66
C ARG A 231 7.90 -10.65 49.16
N GLY A 232 6.77 -10.67 48.44
CA GLY A 232 5.62 -11.51 48.75
C GLY A 232 5.96 -12.99 48.71
N ILE A 233 6.66 -13.44 47.66
CA ILE A 233 7.16 -14.81 47.52
C ILE A 233 8.16 -15.14 48.64
N GLN A 234 9.05 -14.22 49.00
CA GLN A 234 10.02 -14.45 50.06
C GLN A 234 9.36 -14.54 51.45
N ALA A 235 8.29 -13.77 51.69
CA ALA A 235 7.47 -13.89 52.90
C ALA A 235 6.68 -15.20 52.96
N GLN A 236 6.13 -15.65 51.83
CA GLN A 236 5.47 -16.96 51.72
C GLN A 236 6.45 -18.10 51.92
N LYS A 237 7.66 -18.01 51.36
CA LYS A 237 8.71 -19.01 51.56
C LYS A 237 9.10 -19.13 53.04
N ARG A 238 9.26 -17.99 53.75
CA ARG A 238 9.53 -18.02 55.20
C ARG A 238 8.40 -18.69 55.99
N LYS A 239 7.13 -18.39 55.65
CA LYS A 239 5.98 -19.06 56.28
C LYS A 239 5.89 -20.55 55.94
N ALA A 240 6.24 -20.94 54.72
CA ALA A 240 6.29 -22.33 54.31
C ALA A 240 7.42 -23.09 55.02
N ASP A 241 8.61 -22.49 55.14
CA ASP A 241 9.74 -23.04 55.89
C ASP A 241 9.40 -23.16 57.39
N GLU A 242 8.66 -22.20 57.96
CA GLU A 242 8.13 -22.27 59.34
C GLU A 242 7.10 -23.41 59.50
N LEU A 243 6.14 -23.53 58.59
CA LEU A 243 5.18 -24.64 58.60
C LEU A 243 5.89 -25.99 58.45
N GLU A 244 6.84 -26.10 57.53
CA GLU A 244 7.63 -27.32 57.33
C GLU A 244 8.44 -27.66 58.59
N ALA A 245 9.02 -26.67 59.27
CA ALA A 245 9.69 -26.87 60.55
C ALA A 245 8.72 -27.39 61.64
N THR A 246 7.51 -26.84 61.73
CA THR A 246 6.49 -27.34 62.66
C THR A 246 6.01 -28.76 62.32
N GLU A 247 5.84 -29.09 61.04
CA GLU A 247 5.46 -30.44 60.59
C GLU A 247 6.56 -31.47 60.84
N ARG A 248 7.83 -31.09 60.65
CA ARG A 248 9.00 -31.92 60.99
C ARG A 248 9.11 -32.18 62.50
N ALA A 249 8.55 -31.31 63.35
CA ALA A 249 8.52 -31.44 64.80
C ALA A 249 7.32 -32.25 65.33
N THR A 250 6.38 -32.67 64.48
CA THR A 250 5.23 -33.46 64.94
C THR A 250 5.63 -34.85 65.42
N VAL A 251 5.03 -35.29 66.52
CA VAL A 251 5.28 -36.60 67.16
C VAL A 251 5.16 -37.75 66.14
N LYS A 252 4.20 -37.69 65.22
CA LYS A 252 4.02 -38.70 64.17
C LYS A 252 5.24 -38.83 63.24
N ASN A 253 5.88 -37.73 62.87
CA ASN A 253 7.09 -37.73 62.05
C ASN A 253 8.34 -38.11 62.84
N LEU A 254 8.42 -37.73 64.11
CA LEU A 254 9.45 -38.22 65.04
C LEU A 254 9.35 -39.74 65.24
N VAL A 255 8.15 -40.29 65.42
CA VAL A 255 7.89 -41.73 65.53
C VAL A 255 8.25 -42.46 64.25
N ARG A 256 7.93 -41.91 63.06
CA ARG A 256 8.37 -42.50 61.78
C ARG A 256 9.89 -42.53 61.66
N ARG A 257 10.58 -41.44 62.02
CA ARG A 257 12.05 -41.38 62.02
C ARG A 257 12.66 -42.35 63.04
N PHE A 258 12.06 -42.46 64.22
CA PHE A 258 12.50 -43.38 65.26
C PHE A 258 12.29 -44.84 64.86
N ALA A 259 11.15 -45.17 64.25
CA ALA A 259 10.86 -46.49 63.70
C ALA A 259 11.79 -46.85 62.54
N ALA A 260 12.14 -45.88 61.67
CA ALA A 260 13.13 -46.08 60.61
C ALA A 260 14.53 -46.34 61.19
N ARG A 261 14.95 -45.56 62.20
CA ARG A 261 16.22 -45.81 62.93
C ARG A 261 16.22 -47.15 63.64
N LYS A 262 15.12 -47.55 64.27
CA LYS A 262 14.99 -48.84 64.94
C LYS A 262 15.09 -50.00 63.95
N ARG A 263 14.41 -49.92 62.80
CA ARG A 263 14.55 -50.92 61.73
C ARG A 263 15.97 -51.01 61.18
N ALA A 264 16.67 -49.88 61.05
CA ALA A 264 18.07 -49.89 60.62
C ALA A 264 18.98 -50.57 61.67
N ALA A 265 18.77 -50.29 62.96
CA ALA A 265 19.52 -50.93 64.04
C ALA A 265 19.21 -52.44 64.19
N ASP A 266 17.95 -52.83 63.99
CA ASP A 266 17.54 -54.24 63.99
C ASP A 266 18.18 -54.98 62.79
N ALA A 267 18.23 -54.34 61.61
CA ALA A 267 18.91 -54.88 60.43
C ALA A 267 20.42 -55.05 60.66
N GLU A 268 21.09 -54.11 61.35
CA GLU A 268 22.50 -54.25 61.74
C GLU A 268 22.71 -55.42 62.72
N CYS A 269 21.83 -55.61 63.70
CA CYS A 269 21.89 -56.75 64.62
C CYS A 269 21.74 -58.10 63.90
N ASP A 270 20.86 -58.17 62.88
CA ASP A 270 20.65 -59.36 62.07
C ASP A 270 21.85 -59.69 61.18
N VAL A 271 22.62 -58.69 60.75
CA VAL A 271 23.90 -58.90 60.05
C VAL A 271 24.94 -59.51 60.99
N VAL A 272 25.04 -59.02 62.23
CA VAL A 272 25.97 -59.55 63.25
C VAL A 272 25.63 -61.00 63.62
N ARG A 273 24.35 -61.35 63.81
CA ARG A 273 23.93 -62.74 64.04
C ARG A 273 24.30 -63.68 62.89
N ARG A 274 24.05 -63.25 61.65
CA ARG A 274 24.40 -64.04 60.46
C ARG A 274 25.91 -64.27 60.35
N TRP A 275 26.71 -63.28 60.70
CA TRP A 275 28.17 -63.40 60.75
C TRP A 275 28.64 -64.40 61.82
N GLN A 276 28.03 -64.39 63.00
CA GLN A 276 28.38 -65.28 64.10
C GLN A 276 28.01 -66.77 63.82
N GLN A 277 26.91 -67.02 63.11
CA GLN A 277 26.54 -68.36 62.64
C GLN A 277 27.51 -68.90 61.58
N GLN A 278 28.00 -68.05 60.67
CA GLN A 278 29.02 -68.45 59.69
C GLN A 278 30.36 -68.84 60.35
N GLN A 279 30.73 -68.21 61.46
CA GLN A 279 31.95 -68.56 62.20
C GLN A 279 31.84 -69.93 62.89
N GLN A 280 30.68 -70.27 63.47
CA GLN A 280 30.47 -71.59 64.09
C GLN A 280 30.44 -72.74 63.06
N GLN A 281 29.98 -72.49 61.84
CA GLN A 281 30.06 -73.49 60.75
C GLN A 281 31.50 -73.69 60.24
N LYS A 282 32.34 -72.66 60.25
CA LYS A 282 33.77 -72.77 59.92
C LYS A 282 34.58 -73.52 61.00
N GLY A 283 34.19 -73.42 62.27
CA GLY A 283 34.80 -74.15 63.39
C GLY A 283 34.55 -75.67 63.40
N ARG A 284 33.52 -76.17 62.69
CA ARG A 284 33.19 -77.62 62.60
C ARG A 284 33.77 -78.34 61.38
N ARG A 285 34.44 -77.64 60.45
CA ARG A 285 35.06 -78.22 59.24
C ARG A 285 36.59 -78.18 59.23
N SER A 286 37.23 -77.84 60.35
CA SER A 286 38.70 -77.71 60.48
C SER A 286 39.23 -78.61 61.60
N HIS A 287 39.10 -79.92 61.41
CA HIS A 287 39.95 -80.93 62.03
C HIS A 287 40.52 -81.77 60.88
N GLY A 288 41.83 -81.63 60.63
CA GLY A 288 42.59 -82.49 59.72
C GLY A 288 43.17 -81.77 58.51
N TYR A 289 44.51 -81.66 58.53
CA TYR A 289 45.44 -81.62 57.38
C TYR A 289 45.21 -80.49 56.35
N GLY A 290 46.09 -79.49 56.17
CA GLY A 290 47.54 -79.58 55.99
C GLY A 290 47.86 -79.40 54.50
N TYR A 291 48.47 -78.24 54.15
CA TYR A 291 49.19 -77.91 52.90
C TYR A 291 48.37 -77.98 51.58
N GLY A 292 48.44 -77.10 50.59
CA GLY A 292 49.30 -75.97 50.24
C GLY A 292 48.90 -75.53 48.81
N TYR A 293 49.39 -74.37 48.38
CA TYR A 293 49.31 -73.77 47.05
C TYR A 293 48.03 -73.01 46.67
N GLY A 294 48.22 -71.71 46.41
CA GLY A 294 47.22 -70.83 45.83
C GLY A 294 47.68 -69.39 45.62
N THR A 295 49.00 -69.15 45.51
CA THR A 295 49.59 -67.92 45.01
C THR A 295 49.24 -67.75 43.53
N LEU A 296 48.08 -67.18 43.21
CA LEU A 296 47.78 -66.73 41.84
C LEU A 296 46.78 -65.58 41.72
N TRP A 297 46.51 -64.82 42.80
CA TRP A 297 45.59 -63.66 42.78
C TRP A 297 46.21 -62.37 43.32
N GLY A 298 47.54 -62.32 43.45
CA GLY A 298 48.27 -61.14 43.94
C GLY A 298 48.62 -60.12 42.85
N ARG A 299 48.91 -60.54 41.62
CA ARG A 299 49.36 -59.62 40.55
C ARG A 299 48.23 -58.89 39.81
N GLU A 300 47.05 -59.50 39.65
CA GLU A 300 45.94 -58.86 38.94
C GLU A 300 45.26 -57.75 39.77
N ALA A 301 45.19 -57.92 41.09
CA ALA A 301 44.66 -56.90 42.00
C ALA A 301 45.59 -55.68 42.11
N GLU A 302 46.90 -55.87 41.98
CA GLU A 302 47.89 -54.80 42.00
C GLU A 302 47.89 -54.00 40.68
N ILE A 303 47.72 -54.66 39.53
CA ILE A 303 47.55 -54.00 38.22
C ILE A 303 46.23 -53.20 38.16
N ALA A 304 45.16 -53.70 38.80
CA ALA A 304 43.88 -52.97 38.89
C ALA A 304 43.97 -51.72 39.77
N ARG A 305 44.72 -51.78 40.89
CA ARG A 305 44.99 -50.58 41.72
C ARG A 305 45.87 -49.57 41.00
N GLN A 306 46.94 -50.00 40.33
CA GLN A 306 47.82 -49.10 39.59
C GLN A 306 47.08 -48.38 38.45
N ARG A 307 46.16 -49.05 37.72
CA ARG A 307 45.33 -48.41 36.69
C ARG A 307 44.34 -47.37 37.24
N ASP A 308 43.81 -47.58 38.43
CA ASP A 308 42.93 -46.60 39.09
C ASP A 308 43.70 -45.41 39.68
N GLU A 309 44.92 -45.64 40.15
CA GLU A 309 45.85 -44.58 40.56
C GLU A 309 46.29 -43.72 39.34
N GLU A 310 46.58 -44.35 38.20
CA GLU A 310 46.97 -43.67 36.95
C GLU A 310 45.81 -42.83 36.37
N ARG A 311 44.56 -43.29 36.50
CA ARG A 311 43.36 -42.51 36.15
C ARG A 311 43.18 -41.27 37.03
N ARG A 312 43.48 -41.37 38.33
CA ARG A 312 43.45 -40.21 39.23
C ARG A 312 44.61 -39.26 38.97
N ALA A 313 45.80 -39.76 38.64
CA ALA A 313 46.94 -38.92 38.29
C ALA A 313 46.72 -38.11 37.00
N ARG A 314 46.05 -38.68 35.98
CA ARG A 314 45.69 -37.95 34.75
C ARG A 314 44.64 -36.85 34.96
N MET A 315 43.77 -36.97 35.96
CA MET A 315 42.78 -35.93 36.28
C MET A 315 43.35 -34.76 37.10
N VAL A 316 44.55 -34.90 37.67
CA VAL A 316 45.18 -33.86 38.52
C VAL A 316 46.34 -33.15 37.79
N GLY A 317 46.75 -33.61 36.61
CA GLY A 317 47.88 -33.07 35.84
C GLY A 317 47.59 -31.95 34.81
N ASP A 318 46.32 -31.62 34.52
CA ASP A 318 45.96 -30.69 33.44
C ASP A 318 45.71 -29.23 33.89
N CYS A 319 46.42 -28.77 34.93
CA CYS A 319 46.36 -27.37 35.37
C CYS A 319 47.75 -26.85 35.78
N ALA A 320 48.70 -26.77 34.84
CA ALA A 320 49.83 -25.83 34.92
C ALA A 320 50.63 -25.80 33.60
N SER A 321 50.42 -24.78 32.77
CA SER A 321 51.47 -24.17 31.92
C SER A 321 50.99 -22.82 31.39
N GLU A 322 51.75 -21.78 31.74
CA GLU A 322 51.68 -20.42 31.21
C GLU A 322 52.16 -20.37 29.75
N GLY A 323 51.66 -19.38 29.00
CA GLY A 323 52.20 -19.00 27.69
C GLY A 323 51.17 -18.23 26.86
N GLY A 324 51.43 -16.94 26.63
CA GLY A 324 50.47 -15.98 26.11
C GLY A 324 50.37 -15.84 24.58
N GLN A 325 49.57 -14.82 24.22
CA GLN A 325 49.44 -14.05 22.98
C GLN A 325 48.04 -14.08 22.35
N ASP A 326 47.48 -12.87 22.33
CA ASP A 326 46.76 -12.21 21.24
C ASP A 326 45.42 -12.74 20.69
N GLN A 327 44.54 -11.75 20.55
CA GLN A 327 43.53 -11.56 19.50
C GLN A 327 42.16 -12.23 19.61
N ASP A 328 41.21 -11.31 19.78
CA ASP A 328 39.96 -11.14 19.03
C ASP A 328 38.81 -12.15 19.15
N CYS A 329 37.69 -11.53 19.50
CA CYS A 329 36.41 -11.57 18.78
C CYS A 329 35.76 -12.95 18.56
N SER A 330 34.65 -13.12 19.28
CA SER A 330 33.39 -13.74 18.82
C SER A 330 33.51 -14.86 17.78
N THR A 331 33.04 -16.06 18.11
CA THR A 331 31.62 -16.45 18.03
C THR A 331 31.48 -17.96 18.30
N ARG A 332 30.27 -18.36 18.74
CA ARG A 332 29.62 -19.70 18.60
C ARG A 332 30.02 -20.84 19.53
N LYS A 333 28.99 -21.34 20.24
CA LYS A 333 28.49 -22.75 20.19
C LYS A 333 27.13 -22.76 20.91
N ALA A 334 26.00 -23.15 20.31
CA ALA A 334 25.62 -24.45 19.74
C ALA A 334 25.85 -25.59 20.73
N GLY A 335 24.91 -26.45 21.13
CA GLY A 335 23.48 -26.64 20.88
C GLY A 335 22.88 -27.24 22.18
N VAL A 336 21.60 -27.54 22.29
CA VAL A 336 21.00 -28.86 21.97
C VAL A 336 19.56 -28.76 22.54
N ASP A 337 18.50 -28.64 21.72
CA ASP A 337 17.58 -29.70 21.24
C ASP A 337 16.20 -29.54 21.95
N TYR A 338 14.99 -29.69 21.38
CA TYR A 338 14.49 -30.32 20.15
C TYR A 338 12.98 -29.92 19.96
N TRP A 339 12.47 -30.02 18.72
CA TRP A 339 11.05 -30.02 18.24
C TRP A 339 10.31 -28.70 17.93
N GLY A 340 9.88 -28.55 16.67
CA GLY A 340 8.64 -27.83 16.34
C GLY A 340 8.59 -27.03 15.02
N VAL A 341 8.50 -27.73 13.89
CA VAL A 341 7.75 -27.41 12.65
C VAL A 341 7.65 -25.96 12.15
N CYS A 342 8.10 -25.79 10.90
CA CYS A 342 8.03 -24.61 10.04
C CYS A 342 6.66 -23.88 10.00
N ALA A 343 6.68 -22.56 10.23
CA ALA A 343 5.73 -21.62 9.64
C ALA A 343 6.43 -20.29 9.34
N GLN A 344 6.24 -19.80 8.12
CA GLN A 344 6.75 -18.54 7.59
C GLN A 344 6.26 -17.33 8.42
N PRO A 345 7.01 -16.21 8.50
CA PRO A 345 6.49 -14.97 9.06
C PRO A 345 5.59 -14.27 8.03
N THR A 346 4.29 -14.52 8.10
CA THR A 346 3.28 -13.66 7.47
C THR A 346 3.12 -12.37 8.27
N ARG A 347 3.52 -11.26 7.65
CA ARG A 347 2.72 -10.05 7.45
C ARG A 347 1.72 -9.73 8.59
N ALA A 348 2.12 -8.78 9.43
CA ALA A 348 1.30 -7.77 10.09
C ALA A 348 -0.17 -8.14 10.37
N HIS A 349 -0.44 -8.48 11.63
CA HIS A 349 -1.78 -8.52 12.21
C HIS A 349 -2.31 -7.07 12.37
N VAL A 350 -2.76 -6.47 11.28
CA VAL A 350 -3.58 -5.24 11.29
C VAL A 350 -5.03 -5.67 11.49
N LEU A 351 -5.40 -5.92 12.74
CA LEU A 351 -6.81 -6.04 13.13
C LEU A 351 -7.40 -4.63 13.15
N GLY A 352 -8.16 -4.29 12.11
CA GLY A 352 -8.93 -3.05 12.09
C GLY A 352 -9.38 -2.55 10.72
N LEU A 353 -8.87 -3.09 9.61
CA LEU A 353 -9.26 -2.59 8.26
C LEU A 353 -10.27 -3.47 7.50
N LYS A 354 -10.48 -4.73 7.90
CA LYS A 354 -11.40 -5.61 7.18
C LYS A 354 -12.87 -5.25 7.41
N THR A 355 -13.22 -4.84 8.63
CA THR A 355 -14.58 -4.37 8.98
C THR A 355 -14.91 -3.01 8.37
N PHE A 356 -13.90 -2.16 8.11
CA PHE A 356 -14.10 -0.88 7.46
C PHE A 356 -14.50 -1.02 5.98
N TRP A 357 -13.83 -1.90 5.23
CA TRP A 357 -14.15 -2.10 3.80
C TRP A 357 -15.43 -2.92 3.57
N GLU A 358 -15.78 -3.86 4.47
CA GLU A 358 -17.06 -4.58 4.39
C GLU A 358 -18.27 -3.67 4.66
N GLY A 359 -18.12 -2.62 5.48
CA GLY A 359 -19.15 -1.60 5.70
C GLY A 359 -19.36 -0.68 4.49
N VAL A 360 -18.28 -0.30 3.81
CA VAL A 360 -18.33 0.57 2.61
C VAL A 360 -18.97 -0.14 1.42
N ILE A 361 -18.76 -1.45 1.26
CA ILE A 361 -19.32 -2.24 0.15
C ILE A 361 -20.83 -2.47 0.31
N ARG A 362 -21.34 -2.60 1.56
CA ARG A 362 -22.79 -2.71 1.82
C ARG A 362 -23.57 -1.42 1.61
N ALA A 363 -22.92 -0.26 1.75
CA ALA A 363 -23.56 1.04 1.55
C ALA A 363 -23.65 1.48 0.08
N SER A 364 -22.98 0.77 -0.84
CA SER A 364 -22.92 1.10 -2.28
C SER A 364 -23.77 0.19 -3.17
N ALA A 365 -24.55 -0.74 -2.61
CA ALA A 365 -25.50 -1.55 -3.38
C ALA A 365 -26.82 -0.76 -3.55
N PRO A 366 -27.27 -0.49 -4.79
CA PRO A 366 -28.57 0.12 -5.03
C PRO A 366 -29.69 -0.93 -4.80
N ASP A 367 -30.76 -0.51 -4.11
CA ASP A 367 -32.03 -1.25 -4.03
C ASP A 367 -32.71 -1.38 -5.41
#